data_AF-A0A3G9GGW5-F1
#
_entry.id   AF-A0A3G9GGW5-F1
#
_cell.length_a   1.000
_cell.length_b   1.000
_cell.length_c   1.000
_cell.angle_alpha   90.00
_cell.angle_beta   90.00
_cell.angle_gamma   90.00
#
_symmetry.space_group_name_H-M   'P 1'
#
loop_
_entity.id
_entity.type
_entity.pdbx_description
1 polymer ?
#
loop_
_entity_poly.entity_id
_entity_poly.type
_entity_poly.pdbx_seq_one_letter_code
_entity_poly.pdbx_strand_id
1 'polypeptide(L)'
;MEFPLWNTADGEVVGEFLKVRLASRFAPVSDDAGQRLGVLASLHAVAPGGEPIGGEVLSRLTGVSETPVVLDRFIRCLHLLNFLQGPHQGEALLLPVSVALLERVSQDHGRVFRQIVDQLAMPEQQIGFLLPAEYARQPARLQAVRESYARHGFATYVASADDESILHRLNAA
;
A
#
# COMPACT_ATOMS: atom_id res chain seq x y z
N MET A 1 14.78 9.70 -14.29
CA MET A 1 14.41 10.29 -12.99
C MET A 1 14.92 9.33 -11.94
N GLU A 2 15.74 9.80 -11.01
CA GLU A 2 16.22 8.98 -9.90
C GLU A 2 15.24 9.12 -8.74
N PHE A 3 14.92 8.00 -8.09
CA PHE A 3 14.07 7.95 -6.92
C PHE A 3 14.93 7.44 -5.76
N PRO A 4 15.70 8.32 -5.11
CA PRO A 4 16.69 7.88 -4.14
C PRO A 4 15.98 7.26 -2.92
N LEU A 5 16.59 6.18 -2.42
CA LEU A 5 16.27 5.54 -1.15
C LEU A 5 17.54 5.56 -0.30
N TRP A 6 17.40 5.84 0.99
CA TRP A 6 18.51 5.79 1.93
C TRP A 6 18.03 5.41 3.34
N ASN A 7 18.95 4.87 4.14
CA ASN A 7 18.69 4.60 5.56
C ASN A 7 18.96 5.87 6.39
N THR A 8 18.10 6.15 7.36
CA THR A 8 18.36 7.13 8.40
C THR A 8 19.31 6.56 9.46
N ALA A 9 19.81 7.41 10.35
CA ALA A 9 20.63 6.98 11.48
C ALA A 9 19.88 5.99 12.40
N ASP A 10 18.56 6.10 12.46
CA ASP A 10 17.68 5.23 13.26
C ASP A 10 17.30 3.93 12.53
N GLY A 11 17.82 3.71 11.32
CA GLY A 11 17.57 2.49 10.53
C GLY A 11 16.27 2.51 9.72
N GLU A 12 15.53 3.61 9.71
CA GLU A 12 14.35 3.76 8.83
C GLU A 12 14.81 3.92 7.37
N VAL A 13 14.15 3.24 6.43
CA VAL A 13 14.30 3.54 5.01
C VAL A 13 13.40 4.72 4.67
N VAL A 14 13.98 5.75 4.07
CA VAL A 14 13.23 6.89 3.54
C VAL A 14 13.51 7.02 2.04
N GLY A 15 12.56 7.62 1.34
CA GLY A 15 12.68 7.90 -0.09
C GLY A 15 12.42 9.36 -0.41
N GLU A 16 12.80 9.76 -1.61
CA GLU A 16 12.39 11.05 -2.18
C GLU A 16 11.68 10.86 -3.51
N PHE A 17 10.54 11.55 -3.66
CA PHE A 17 9.80 11.59 -4.91
C PHE A 17 9.39 13.04 -5.19
N LEU A 18 9.83 13.61 -6.32
CA LEU A 18 9.59 15.02 -6.66
C LEU A 18 9.97 16.00 -5.51
N LYS A 19 11.12 15.77 -4.86
CA LYS A 19 11.60 16.52 -3.69
C LYS A 19 10.74 16.39 -2.42
N VAL A 20 9.71 15.54 -2.45
CA VAL A 20 8.92 15.20 -1.26
C VAL A 20 9.58 14.01 -0.59
N ARG A 21 9.94 14.18 0.68
CA ARG A 21 10.47 13.09 1.50
C ARG A 21 9.33 12.17 1.91
N LEU A 22 9.53 10.87 1.71
CA LEU A 22 8.56 9.81 1.97
C LEU A 22 9.09 8.89 3.07
N ALA A 23 8.23 8.59 4.04
CA ALA A 23 8.50 7.65 5.13
C ALA A 23 7.27 6.76 5.38
N SER A 24 7.50 5.63 6.04
CA SER A 24 6.44 4.67 6.40
C SER A 24 6.03 4.83 7.86
N ARG A 25 4.74 4.67 8.13
CA ARG A 25 4.19 4.44 9.47
C ARG A 25 3.32 3.18 9.41
N PHE A 26 3.18 2.50 10.54
CA PHE A 26 2.43 1.26 10.66
C PHE A 26 1.48 1.35 11.84
N ALA A 27 0.22 1.01 11.62
CA ALA A 27 -0.80 0.96 12.67
C ALA A 27 -1.43 -0.43 12.70
N PRO A 28 -1.71 -1.00 13.89
CA PRO A 28 -2.38 -2.29 13.98
C PRO A 28 -3.81 -2.19 13.43
N VAL A 29 -4.27 -3.29 12.85
CA VAL A 29 -5.64 -3.44 12.34
C VAL A 29 -6.23 -4.79 12.72
N SER A 30 -7.55 -4.82 12.86
CA SER A 30 -8.31 -5.98 13.32
C SER A 30 -9.55 -6.22 12.47
N ASP A 31 -10.18 -7.38 12.60
CA ASP A 31 -11.52 -7.63 12.07
C ASP A 31 -12.61 -7.19 13.07
N ASP A 32 -13.89 -7.38 12.69
CA ASP A 32 -15.05 -7.04 13.54
C ASP A 32 -15.12 -7.82 14.85
N ALA A 33 -14.47 -8.99 14.92
CA ALA A 33 -14.40 -9.79 16.14
C ALA A 33 -13.25 -9.32 17.05
N GLY A 34 -12.48 -8.31 16.64
CA GLY A 34 -11.30 -7.82 17.34
C GLY A 34 -10.06 -8.70 17.13
N GLN A 35 -10.12 -9.68 16.22
CA GLN A 35 -8.95 -10.50 15.90
C GLN A 35 -7.97 -9.67 15.08
N ARG A 36 -6.71 -9.60 15.53
CA ARG A 36 -5.65 -8.86 14.85
C ARG A 36 -5.39 -9.47 13.49
N LEU A 37 -5.39 -8.61 12.47
CA LEU A 37 -5.12 -8.95 11.07
C LEU A 37 -3.67 -8.65 10.68
N GLY A 38 -3.04 -7.66 11.32
CA GLY A 38 -1.66 -7.27 11.05
C GLY A 38 -1.43 -5.77 11.28
N VAL A 39 -0.59 -5.16 10.46
CA VAL A 39 -0.37 -3.72 10.42
C VAL A 39 -0.68 -3.12 9.06
N LEU A 40 -1.39 -2.00 9.06
CA LEU A 40 -1.63 -1.17 7.89
C LEU A 40 -0.52 -0.13 7.75
N ALA A 41 0.11 -0.11 6.57
CA ALA A 41 1.08 0.91 6.22
C ALA A 41 0.38 2.22 5.85
N SER A 42 0.94 3.34 6.29
CA SER A 42 0.55 4.67 5.87
C SER A 42 1.77 5.49 5.46
N LEU A 43 1.56 6.34 4.46
CA LEU A 43 2.58 7.25 3.96
C LEU A 43 2.65 8.49 4.85
N HIS A 44 3.84 8.78 5.36
CA HIS A 44 4.17 10.09 5.91
C HIS A 44 5.02 10.83 4.88
N ALA A 45 4.44 11.84 4.23
CA ALA A 45 5.11 12.62 3.19
C ALA A 45 5.33 14.06 3.68
N VAL A 46 6.53 14.60 3.45
CA VAL A 46 6.95 15.93 3.91
C VAL A 46 7.50 16.73 2.74
N ALA A 47 6.96 17.92 2.52
CA ALA A 47 7.39 18.86 1.51
C ALA A 47 8.84 19.34 1.77
N PRO A 48 9.52 19.91 0.77
CA PRO A 48 10.82 20.58 0.97
C PRO A 48 10.81 21.66 2.08
N GLY A 49 9.67 22.33 2.29
CA GLY A 49 9.49 23.33 3.33
C GLY A 49 9.26 22.77 4.73
N GLY A 50 9.09 21.45 4.86
CA GLY A 50 8.83 20.76 6.14
C GLY A 50 7.35 20.53 6.43
N GLU A 51 6.44 21.00 5.59
CA GLU A 51 5.00 20.80 5.77
C GLU A 51 4.58 19.36 5.39
N PRO A 52 3.68 18.73 6.16
CA PRO A 52 3.14 17.44 5.79
C PRO A 52 2.27 17.54 4.52
N ILE A 53 2.42 16.57 3.61
CA ILE A 53 1.61 16.44 2.40
C ILE A 53 0.77 15.16 2.51
N GLY A 54 -0.54 15.27 2.27
CA GLY A 54 -1.41 14.10 2.17
C GLY A 54 -1.12 13.27 0.91
N GLY A 55 -1.20 11.94 1.01
CA GLY A 55 -0.89 11.03 -0.10
C GLY A 55 -1.74 11.26 -1.36
N GLU A 56 -2.99 11.71 -1.20
CA GLU A 56 -3.85 12.06 -2.34
C GLU A 56 -3.35 13.33 -3.05
N VAL A 57 -2.94 14.35 -2.29
CA VAL A 57 -2.34 15.58 -2.85
C VAL A 57 -1.08 15.23 -3.64
N LEU A 58 -0.22 14.38 -3.08
CA LEU A 58 0.98 13.91 -3.76
C LEU A 58 0.63 13.15 -5.06
N SER A 59 -0.39 12.28 -5.01
CA SER A 59 -0.85 11.54 -6.20
C SER A 59 -1.37 12.47 -7.29
N ARG A 60 -2.10 13.53 -6.95
CA ARG A 60 -2.58 14.55 -7.91
C ARG A 60 -1.42 15.34 -8.54
N LEU A 61 -0.37 15.67 -7.79
CA LEU A 61 0.84 16.30 -8.32
C LEU A 61 1.54 15.43 -9.39
N THR A 62 1.32 14.12 -9.33
CA THR A 62 1.83 13.17 -10.32
C THR A 62 0.86 12.86 -11.46
N GLY A 63 -0.31 13.51 -11.55
CA GLY A 63 -1.41 13.12 -12.45
C GLY A 63 -1.09 13.09 -13.95
N VAL A 64 0.02 13.68 -14.37
CA VAL A 64 0.50 13.65 -15.76
C VAL A 64 1.32 12.37 -16.01
N SER A 65 0.97 11.63 -17.07
CA SER A 65 1.64 10.39 -17.51
C SER A 65 1.58 9.21 -16.51
N GLU A 66 2.48 8.22 -16.62
CA GLU A 66 2.51 7.01 -15.77
C GLU A 66 3.02 7.26 -14.34
N THR A 67 3.40 8.50 -14.02
CA THR A 67 3.97 8.90 -12.72
C THR A 67 3.16 8.43 -11.49
N PRO A 68 1.81 8.42 -11.47
CA PRO A 68 1.07 7.93 -10.30
C PRO A 68 1.27 6.43 -10.06
N VAL A 69 1.40 5.65 -11.13
CA VAL A 69 1.66 4.21 -11.05
C VAL A 69 3.08 3.97 -10.52
N VAL A 70 4.05 4.78 -10.96
CA VAL A 70 5.44 4.71 -10.47
C VAL A 70 5.51 5.09 -8.99
N LEU A 71 4.84 6.17 -8.59
CA LEU A 71 4.77 6.61 -7.19
C LEU A 71 4.15 5.54 -6.30
N ASP A 72 3.02 4.96 -6.69
CA ASP A 72 2.33 3.93 -5.91
C ASP A 72 3.22 2.68 -5.73
N ARG A 73 3.91 2.24 -6.78
CA ARG A 73 4.88 1.13 -6.69
C ARG A 73 6.05 1.49 -5.77
N PHE A 74 6.57 2.71 -5.87
CA PHE A 74 7.66 3.20 -5.03
C PHE A 74 7.27 3.20 -3.54
N ILE A 75 6.09 3.73 -3.22
CA ILE A 75 5.54 3.74 -1.85
C ILE A 75 5.41 2.32 -1.31
N ARG A 76 4.90 1.37 -2.10
CA ARG A 76 4.76 -0.02 -1.66
C ARG A 76 6.10 -0.70 -1.41
N CYS A 77 7.11 -0.44 -2.24
CA CYS A 77 8.47 -0.92 -1.98
C CYS A 77 9.04 -0.30 -0.69
N LEU A 78 8.86 1.01 -0.49
CA LEU A 78 9.30 1.70 0.72
C LEU A 78 8.65 1.11 1.98
N HIS A 79 7.34 0.84 1.95
CA HIS A 79 6.63 0.20 3.04
C HIS A 79 7.14 -1.21 3.31
N LEU A 80 7.33 -2.02 2.26
CA LEU A 80 7.86 -3.38 2.41
C LEU A 80 9.27 -3.38 3.04
N LEU A 81 10.17 -2.52 2.57
CA LEU A 81 11.53 -2.42 3.12
C LEU A 81 11.55 -2.01 4.59
N ASN A 82 10.68 -1.07 4.99
CA ASN A 82 10.55 -0.66 6.38
C ASN A 82 9.89 -1.73 7.25
N PHE A 83 8.88 -2.44 6.71
CA PHE A 83 8.23 -3.55 7.41
C PHE A 83 9.23 -4.67 7.72
N LEU A 84 10.07 -5.03 6.74
CA LEU A 84 11.10 -6.07 6.87
C LEU A 84 12.17 -5.74 7.94
N GLN A 85 12.50 -4.46 8.12
CA GLN A 85 13.50 -4.01 9.09
C GLN A 85 12.88 -3.65 10.45
N GLY A 86 11.57 -3.46 10.49
CA GLY A 86 10.84 -3.04 11.68
C GLY A 86 10.53 -4.18 12.66
N PRO A 87 9.84 -3.85 13.78
CA PRO A 87 9.51 -4.80 14.84
C PRO A 87 8.33 -5.72 14.51
N HIS A 88 7.75 -5.64 13.31
CA HIS A 88 6.49 -6.31 12.93
C HIS A 88 6.70 -7.74 12.38
N GLN A 89 7.79 -8.40 12.80
CA GLN A 89 8.11 -9.75 12.32
C GLN A 89 6.98 -10.73 12.69
N GLY A 90 6.51 -11.48 11.70
CA GLY A 90 5.44 -12.46 11.86
C GLY A 90 4.02 -11.89 11.78
N GLU A 91 3.87 -10.56 11.63
CA GLU A 91 2.58 -9.94 11.31
C GLU A 91 2.31 -9.96 9.80
N ALA A 92 1.07 -9.69 9.39
CA ALA A 92 0.78 -9.36 7.99
C ALA A 92 0.96 -7.85 7.75
N LEU A 93 1.57 -7.50 6.63
CA LEU A 93 1.64 -6.16 6.07
C LEU A 93 0.43 -5.90 5.16
N LEU A 94 -0.37 -4.90 5.51
CA LEU A 94 -1.45 -4.42 4.69
C LEU A 94 -1.05 -3.11 4.01
N LEU A 95 -1.24 -3.04 2.70
CA LEU A 95 -0.83 -1.92 1.85
C LEU A 95 -2.08 -1.22 1.28
N PRO A 96 -2.26 0.09 1.51
CA PRO A 96 -3.32 0.84 0.85
C PRO A 96 -3.04 0.94 -0.65
N VAL A 97 -4.11 0.87 -1.45
CA VAL A 97 -4.06 1.05 -2.90
C VAL A 97 -4.67 2.40 -3.25
N SER A 98 -4.00 3.18 -4.10
CA SER A 98 -4.56 4.44 -4.58
C SER A 98 -5.63 4.23 -5.67
N VAL A 99 -6.65 5.09 -5.69
CA VAL A 99 -7.67 5.15 -6.75
C VAL A 99 -7.00 5.35 -8.12
N ALA A 100 -6.04 6.27 -8.18
CA ALA A 100 -5.30 6.60 -9.39
C ALA A 100 -4.58 5.37 -9.98
N LEU A 101 -4.03 4.48 -9.16
CA LEU A 101 -3.45 3.23 -9.65
C LEU A 101 -4.51 2.35 -10.31
N LEU A 102 -5.64 2.15 -9.63
CA LEU A 102 -6.73 1.28 -10.10
C LEU A 102 -7.46 1.82 -11.33
N GLU A 103 -7.38 3.13 -11.58
CA GLU A 103 -7.90 3.76 -12.81
C GLU A 103 -6.93 3.68 -13.99
N ARG A 104 -5.62 3.74 -13.73
CA ARG A 104 -4.61 3.74 -14.80
C ARG A 104 -4.15 2.35 -15.22
N VAL A 105 -4.19 1.37 -14.32
CA VAL A 105 -3.86 -0.03 -14.61
C VAL A 105 -5.15 -0.74 -15.00
N SER A 106 -5.28 -1.10 -16.28
CA SER A 106 -6.51 -1.68 -16.81
C SER A 106 -6.74 -3.12 -16.36
N GLN A 107 -5.68 -3.91 -16.17
CA GLN A 107 -5.74 -5.32 -15.79
C GLN A 107 -4.47 -5.76 -15.03
N ASP A 108 -4.56 -6.93 -14.39
CA ASP A 108 -3.43 -7.65 -13.79
C ASP A 108 -2.73 -6.92 -12.62
N HIS A 109 -3.54 -6.23 -11.79
CA HIS A 109 -3.14 -5.73 -10.49
C HIS A 109 -2.46 -6.81 -9.66
N GLY A 110 -1.36 -6.47 -9.01
CA GLY A 110 -0.57 -7.39 -8.18
C GLY A 110 0.68 -7.93 -8.88
N ARG A 111 0.67 -8.14 -10.21
CA ARG A 111 1.77 -8.83 -10.94
C ARG A 111 3.15 -8.24 -10.67
N VAL A 112 3.32 -6.94 -10.88
CA VAL A 112 4.63 -6.28 -10.71
C VAL A 112 5.09 -6.35 -9.25
N PHE A 113 4.16 -6.23 -8.31
CA PHE A 113 4.50 -6.28 -6.89
C PHE A 113 4.84 -7.70 -6.44
N ARG A 114 4.17 -8.73 -6.99
CA ARG A 114 4.53 -10.14 -6.77
C ARG A 114 5.97 -10.41 -7.16
N GLN A 115 6.42 -9.90 -8.31
CA GLN A 115 7.82 -10.04 -8.74
C GLN A 115 8.82 -9.42 -7.76
N ILE A 116 8.45 -8.33 -7.08
CA ILE A 116 9.28 -7.69 -6.04
C ILE A 116 9.29 -8.56 -4.77
N VAL A 117 8.12 -9.04 -4.34
CA VAL A 117 7.98 -9.90 -3.15
C VAL A 117 8.74 -11.23 -3.34
N ASP A 118 8.68 -11.84 -4.52
CA ASP A 118 9.41 -13.06 -4.87
C ASP A 118 10.92 -12.89 -4.72
N GLN A 119 11.46 -11.76 -5.16
CA GLN A 119 12.89 -11.46 -5.06
C GLN A 119 13.37 -11.31 -3.60
N LEU A 120 12.46 -10.98 -2.69
CA LEU A 120 12.75 -10.84 -1.26
C LEU A 120 12.47 -12.12 -0.47
N ALA A 121 12.07 -13.22 -1.13
CA ALA A 121 11.79 -14.52 -0.53
C ALA A 121 10.80 -14.47 0.66
N MET A 122 9.86 -13.54 0.63
CA MET A 122 8.86 -13.36 1.70
C MET A 122 7.75 -14.42 1.62
N PRO A 123 7.31 -14.99 2.76
CA PRO A 123 6.15 -15.89 2.79
C PRO A 123 4.90 -15.22 2.23
N GLU A 124 4.19 -15.88 1.32
CA GLU A 124 3.06 -15.31 0.57
C GLU A 124 1.90 -14.82 1.44
N GLN A 125 1.75 -15.40 2.63
CA GLN A 125 0.58 -15.19 3.52
C GLN A 125 0.64 -13.93 4.39
N GLN A 126 1.65 -13.07 4.20
CA GLN A 126 1.87 -11.87 5.01
C GLN A 126 1.58 -10.55 4.28
N ILE A 127 0.99 -10.56 3.08
CA ILE A 127 0.72 -9.32 2.33
C ILE A 127 -0.74 -9.23 1.89
N GLY A 128 -1.39 -8.13 2.25
CA GLY A 128 -2.74 -7.79 1.80
C GLY A 128 -2.85 -6.37 1.26
N PHE A 129 -3.89 -6.11 0.48
CA PHE A 129 -4.19 -4.81 -0.10
C PHE A 129 -5.49 -4.24 0.45
N LEU A 130 -5.42 -3.03 1.01
CA LEU A 130 -6.59 -2.26 1.40
C LEU A 130 -7.09 -1.46 0.19
N LEU A 131 -8.28 -1.80 -0.29
CA LEU A 131 -8.90 -1.14 -1.43
C LEU A 131 -9.57 0.18 -1.00
N PRO A 132 -9.62 1.20 -1.87
CA PRO A 132 -10.31 2.45 -1.57
C PRO A 132 -11.79 2.24 -1.22
N ALA A 133 -12.29 2.92 -0.19
CA ALA A 133 -13.68 2.79 0.26
C ALA A 133 -14.71 3.10 -0.84
N GLU A 134 -14.38 3.97 -1.79
CA GLU A 134 -15.22 4.30 -2.94
C GLU A 134 -15.48 3.10 -3.89
N TYR A 135 -14.64 2.06 -3.87
CA TYR A 135 -14.86 0.83 -4.65
C TYR A 135 -15.95 -0.05 -4.03
N ALA A 136 -16.32 0.15 -2.76
CA ALA A 136 -17.44 -0.55 -2.14
C ALA A 136 -18.77 -0.29 -2.89
N ARG A 137 -18.88 0.85 -3.59
CA ARG A 137 -20.05 1.21 -4.43
C ARG A 137 -19.99 0.66 -5.85
N GLN A 138 -18.95 -0.10 -6.22
CA GLN A 138 -18.73 -0.62 -7.57
C GLN A 138 -18.48 -2.15 -7.56
N PRO A 139 -19.50 -3.00 -7.31
CA PRO A 139 -19.30 -4.42 -7.02
C PRO A 139 -18.56 -5.20 -8.10
N ALA A 140 -18.87 -4.96 -9.38
CA ALA A 140 -18.20 -5.63 -10.50
C ALA A 140 -16.71 -5.25 -10.59
N ARG A 141 -16.38 -3.97 -10.34
CA ARG A 141 -15.00 -3.50 -10.34
C ARG A 141 -14.24 -4.04 -9.13
N LEU A 142 -14.88 -4.05 -7.96
CA LEU A 142 -14.33 -4.64 -6.74
C LEU A 142 -13.99 -6.12 -6.93
N GLN A 143 -14.91 -6.88 -7.53
CA GLN A 143 -14.71 -8.29 -7.85
C GLN A 143 -13.51 -8.49 -8.80
N ALA A 144 -13.44 -7.71 -9.90
CA ALA A 144 -12.35 -7.82 -10.86
C ALA A 144 -10.97 -7.49 -10.24
N VAL A 145 -10.89 -6.43 -9.42
CA VAL A 145 -9.67 -6.05 -8.71
C VAL A 145 -9.26 -7.14 -7.70
N ARG A 146 -10.22 -7.65 -6.93
CA ARG A 146 -10.02 -8.78 -5.99
C ARG A 146 -9.46 -10.00 -6.70
N GLU A 147 -10.11 -10.44 -7.78
CA GLU A 147 -9.65 -11.61 -8.55
C GLU A 147 -8.26 -11.41 -9.12
N SER A 148 -7.95 -10.18 -9.55
CA SER A 148 -6.60 -9.87 -10.00
C SER A 148 -5.56 -10.02 -8.90
N TYR A 149 -5.77 -9.43 -7.72
CA TYR A 149 -4.83 -9.57 -6.60
C TYR A 149 -4.72 -11.02 -6.09
N ALA A 150 -5.84 -11.74 -6.04
CA ALA A 150 -5.89 -13.14 -5.63
C ALA A 150 -5.08 -14.06 -6.55
N ARG A 151 -5.08 -13.82 -7.88
CA ARG A 151 -4.23 -14.56 -8.84
C ARG A 151 -2.74 -14.44 -8.56
N HIS A 152 -2.32 -13.41 -7.81
CA HIS A 152 -0.93 -13.18 -7.40
C HIS A 152 -0.67 -13.48 -5.93
N GLY A 153 -1.59 -14.20 -5.26
CA GLY A 153 -1.42 -14.66 -3.88
C GLY A 153 -1.70 -13.60 -2.82
N PHE A 154 -2.28 -12.46 -3.17
CA PHE A 154 -2.57 -11.39 -2.22
C PHE A 154 -4.01 -11.39 -1.73
N ALA A 155 -4.20 -11.16 -0.43
CA ALA A 155 -5.51 -10.89 0.14
C ALA A 155 -5.95 -9.45 -0.15
N THR A 156 -7.25 -9.19 -0.19
CA THR A 156 -7.80 -7.84 -0.33
C THR A 156 -8.78 -7.54 0.79
N TYR A 157 -8.76 -6.31 1.25
CA TYR A 157 -9.55 -5.80 2.36
C TYR A 157 -10.26 -4.51 1.99
N VAL A 158 -11.32 -4.20 2.71
CA VAL A 158 -11.96 -2.87 2.76
C VAL A 158 -12.06 -2.44 4.21
N ALA A 159 -11.95 -1.14 4.48
CA ALA A 159 -12.15 -0.59 5.81
C ALA A 159 -13.65 -0.58 6.17
N SER A 160 -13.95 -0.71 7.46
CA SER A 160 -15.26 -0.40 8.00
C SER A 160 -15.56 1.07 7.80
N ALA A 161 -16.83 1.40 7.61
CA ALA A 161 -17.28 2.79 7.43
C ALA A 161 -17.14 3.62 8.71
N ASP A 162 -17.19 2.96 9.87
CA ASP A 162 -17.19 3.61 11.19
C ASP A 162 -15.79 3.68 11.82
N ASP A 163 -14.87 2.79 11.41
CA ASP A 163 -13.52 2.71 11.96
C ASP A 163 -12.53 2.15 10.92
N GLU A 164 -11.58 2.99 10.48
CA GLU A 164 -10.58 2.60 9.48
C GLU A 164 -9.55 1.57 9.99
N SER A 165 -9.49 1.33 11.31
CA SER A 165 -8.66 0.28 11.90
C SER A 165 -9.32 -1.11 11.87
N ILE A 166 -10.62 -1.16 11.58
CA ILE A 166 -11.39 -2.39 11.40
C ILE A 166 -11.49 -2.69 9.92
N LEU A 167 -11.00 -3.86 9.51
CA LEU A 167 -10.95 -4.26 8.11
C LEU A 167 -11.75 -5.55 7.85
N HIS A 168 -12.51 -5.54 6.76
CA HIS A 168 -13.20 -6.72 6.27
C HIS A 168 -12.44 -7.34 5.12
N ARG A 169 -12.08 -8.62 5.27
CA ARG A 169 -11.48 -9.39 4.18
C ARG A 169 -12.52 -9.67 3.10
N LEU A 170 -12.16 -9.40 1.85
CA LEU A 170 -12.97 -9.82 0.70
C LEU A 170 -12.69 -11.29 0.43
N ASN A 171 -13.60 -12.17 0.85
CA ASN A 171 -13.48 -13.61 0.60
C ASN A 171 -13.65 -13.92 -0.90
N ALA A 172 -13.04 -15.01 -1.37
CA ALA A 172 -13.38 -15.59 -2.67
C ALA A 172 -14.84 -16.07 -2.63
N ALA A 173 -15.57 -15.85 -3.73
CA ALA A 173 -16.94 -16.35 -3.87
C ALA A 173 -16.89 -17.84 -4.24
#